data_AF-A0A0G1H1B3-F1
#
_entry.id   AF-A0A0G1H1B3-F1
#
_cell.length_a   1.000
_cell.length_b   1.000
_cell.length_c   1.000
_cell.angle_alpha   90.00
_cell.angle_beta   90.00
_cell.angle_gamma   90.00
#
_symmetry.space_group_name_H-M   'P 1'
#
loop_
_entity.id
_entity.type
_entity.pdbx_description
1 polymer ?
#
loop_
_entity_poly.entity_id
_entity_poly.type
_entity_poly.pdbx_seq_one_letter_code
_entity_poly.pdbx_strand_id
1 'polypeptide(L)'
;MPPRRNQRPRIRTLNDEPIRLLQDHKSPHQTHRQNKTSERKFYKEGSLTGHEPQTHAHALKRDTVYYIPLGGLEEIGRNCSFFEYNDEIVVIDMGIQFPAEETPGVDWIIPNTSYLERKKKNIKALLITHGHYDHFGAVPYVLERLGNPTIYGTRLIREILQKRLNEMPNVPKMKFIEIKNHDTVKLSEHFTAEFFGVSHTVPDTTGVALH
;
A
#
# COMPACT_ATOMS: atom_id res chain seq x y z
N MET A 1 -16.28 -5.66 -38.81
CA MET A 1 -15.44 -6.08 -37.66
C MET A 1 -16.01 -5.43 -36.40
N PRO A 2 -16.36 -6.17 -35.35
CA PRO A 2 -16.74 -5.56 -34.07
C PRO A 2 -15.49 -5.05 -33.33
N PRO A 3 -15.60 -3.98 -32.51
CA PRO A 3 -14.46 -3.43 -31.80
C PRO A 3 -14.01 -4.33 -30.64
N ARG A 4 -12.69 -4.40 -30.42
CA ARG A 4 -12.10 -5.17 -29.32
C ARG A 4 -12.54 -4.59 -27.97
N ARG A 5 -13.08 -5.46 -27.12
CA ARG A 5 -13.51 -5.17 -25.75
C ARG A 5 -12.29 -4.82 -24.90
N ASN A 6 -12.23 -3.61 -24.36
CA ASN A 6 -11.23 -3.18 -23.38
C ASN A 6 -11.25 -4.14 -22.18
N GLN A 7 -10.18 -4.93 -22.02
CA GLN A 7 -9.96 -5.71 -20.81
C GLN A 7 -9.42 -4.74 -19.74
N ARG A 8 -10.16 -4.62 -18.63
CA ARG A 8 -9.70 -3.89 -17.44
C ARG A 8 -8.56 -4.70 -16.80
N PRO A 9 -7.45 -4.07 -16.37
CA PRO A 9 -6.43 -4.77 -15.58
C PRO A 9 -7.06 -5.27 -14.27
N ARG A 10 -6.84 -6.55 -13.94
CA ARG A 10 -7.33 -7.15 -12.69
C ARG A 10 -6.35 -6.81 -11.57
N ILE A 11 -6.67 -5.76 -10.81
CA ILE A 11 -5.96 -5.41 -9.58
C ILE A 11 -6.46 -6.35 -8.47
N ARG A 12 -5.58 -7.14 -7.86
CA ARG A 12 -5.86 -7.91 -6.65
C ARG A 12 -5.08 -7.33 -5.48
N THR A 13 -5.80 -6.84 -4.47
CA THR A 13 -5.35 -6.76 -3.09
C THR A 13 -5.50 -8.16 -2.48
N LEU A 14 -4.45 -8.68 -1.85
CA LEU A 14 -4.56 -9.91 -1.05
C LEU A 14 -5.38 -9.55 0.19
N ASN A 15 -6.70 -9.87 0.17
CA ASN A 15 -7.66 -10.08 1.27
C ASN A 15 -9.04 -9.42 1.06
N ASP A 16 -9.75 -9.73 -0.03
CA ASP A 16 -11.15 -9.29 -0.21
C ASP A 16 -12.07 -10.47 -0.59
N GLU A 17 -12.70 -11.09 0.41
CA GLU A 17 -13.94 -11.89 0.25
C GLU A 17 -14.94 -11.43 1.34
N PRO A 18 -16.12 -10.89 0.98
CA PRO A 18 -17.16 -10.59 1.96
C PRO A 18 -18.03 -11.82 2.26
N ILE A 19 -18.11 -12.18 3.55
CA ILE A 19 -18.97 -13.25 4.09
C ILE A 19 -20.45 -12.91 3.84
N ARG A 20 -21.16 -13.78 3.10
CA ARG A 20 -22.62 -13.74 2.95
C ARG A 20 -23.30 -14.28 4.23
N LEU A 21 -24.09 -13.44 4.91
CA LEU A 21 -25.06 -13.91 5.90
C LEU A 21 -26.25 -14.56 5.19
N LEU A 22 -26.46 -15.85 5.44
CA LEU A 22 -27.72 -16.55 5.18
C LEU A 22 -28.66 -16.34 6.38
N GLN A 23 -29.89 -15.88 6.09
CA GLN A 23 -30.96 -15.76 7.09
C GLN A 23 -31.66 -17.10 7.32
N ASP A 24 -32.00 -17.34 8.58
CA ASP A 24 -32.72 -18.51 9.09
C ASP A 24 -34.14 -18.67 8.52
N HIS A 25 -34.50 -19.91 8.18
CA HIS A 25 -35.90 -20.34 8.11
C HIS A 25 -36.13 -21.66 8.89
N LYS A 26 -37.20 -21.64 9.67
CA LYS A 26 -37.64 -22.60 10.70
C LYS A 26 -37.98 -24.01 10.17
N SER A 27 -37.77 -25.01 11.04
CA SER A 27 -38.21 -26.44 10.99
C SER A 27 -39.75 -26.59 10.93
N PRO A 28 -40.37 -27.79 10.68
CA PRO A 28 -40.33 -28.95 11.60
C PRO A 28 -40.48 -30.37 10.97
N HIS A 29 -39.96 -31.42 11.65
CA HIS A 29 -40.73 -32.58 12.18
C HIS A 29 -39.94 -33.91 12.36
N GLN A 30 -40.31 -34.60 13.45
CA GLN A 30 -40.45 -36.06 13.65
C GLN A 30 -39.40 -36.90 14.43
N THR A 31 -39.73 -37.10 15.72
CA THR A 31 -39.98 -38.36 16.47
C THR A 31 -38.91 -39.42 16.81
N HIS A 32 -38.84 -39.67 18.14
CA HIS A 32 -38.62 -40.92 18.89
C HIS A 32 -37.30 -41.72 18.75
N ARG A 33 -36.58 -41.91 19.86
CA ARG A 33 -36.71 -43.07 20.78
C ARG A 33 -35.78 -42.91 22.02
N GLN A 34 -36.29 -43.26 23.20
CA GLN A 34 -35.56 -43.30 24.46
C GLN A 34 -34.56 -44.47 24.51
N ASN A 35 -33.43 -44.30 25.20
CA ASN A 35 -32.80 -45.36 25.98
C ASN A 35 -31.99 -44.78 27.16
N LYS A 36 -32.28 -45.29 28.36
CA LYS A 36 -31.55 -45.09 29.62
C LYS A 36 -30.21 -45.83 29.56
N THR A 37 -29.13 -45.28 30.11
CA THR A 37 -28.37 -45.82 31.27
C THR A 37 -26.95 -45.23 31.42
N SER A 38 -26.58 -45.09 32.70
CA SER A 38 -25.24 -45.04 33.29
C SER A 38 -24.38 -43.78 33.12
N GLU A 39 -24.13 -43.17 34.27
CA GLU A 39 -23.04 -42.25 34.55
C GLU A 39 -21.68 -42.85 34.13
N ARG A 40 -20.92 -42.11 33.33
CA ARG A 40 -19.46 -42.08 33.41
C ARG A 40 -18.99 -40.66 33.20
N LYS A 41 -18.42 -40.07 34.26
CA LYS A 41 -17.60 -38.86 34.21
C LYS A 41 -16.47 -39.11 33.21
N PHE A 42 -16.52 -38.44 32.07
CA PHE A 42 -15.37 -38.24 31.19
C PHE A 42 -15.06 -36.75 31.15
N TYR A 43 -13.88 -36.40 31.65
CA TYR A 43 -13.25 -35.11 31.41
C TYR A 43 -13.20 -34.88 29.90
N LYS A 44 -13.73 -33.75 29.43
CA LYS A 44 -13.45 -33.22 28.09
C LYS A 44 -12.76 -31.88 28.23
N GLU A 45 -11.62 -31.83 27.56
CA GLU A 45 -10.63 -30.76 27.54
C GLU A 45 -11.24 -29.39 27.27
N GLY A 46 -10.67 -28.39 27.92
CA GLY A 46 -11.04 -27.00 27.76
C GLY A 46 -10.90 -26.55 26.31
N SER A 47 -12.02 -26.10 25.75
CA SER A 47 -12.02 -25.12 24.67
C SER A 47 -11.43 -23.83 25.24
N LEU A 48 -10.14 -23.63 25.01
CA LEU A 48 -9.44 -22.40 25.33
C LEU A 48 -9.93 -21.32 24.36
N THR A 49 -10.77 -20.46 24.93
CA THR A 49 -10.85 -19.01 24.71
C THR A 49 -11.23 -18.54 23.31
N GLY A 50 -12.44 -17.97 23.23
CA GLY A 50 -12.70 -16.85 22.35
C GLY A 50 -11.66 -15.75 22.59
N HIS A 51 -10.91 -15.44 21.55
CA HIS A 51 -10.25 -14.16 21.41
C HIS A 51 -10.90 -13.47 20.22
N GLU A 52 -11.76 -12.50 20.52
CA GLU A 52 -11.92 -11.39 19.59
C GLU A 52 -10.52 -10.78 19.36
N PRO A 53 -10.15 -10.44 18.11
CA PRO A 53 -8.89 -9.75 17.87
C PRO A 53 -9.00 -8.37 18.51
N GLN A 54 -8.43 -8.24 19.72
CA GLN A 54 -8.26 -6.96 20.36
C GLN A 54 -7.25 -6.15 19.53
N THR A 55 -7.74 -5.30 18.64
CA THR A 55 -6.92 -4.31 17.94
C THR A 55 -6.60 -3.18 18.91
N HIS A 56 -5.72 -3.43 19.89
CA HIS A 56 -5.04 -2.37 20.59
C HIS A 56 -3.96 -1.82 19.66
N ALA A 57 -4.37 -1.02 18.68
CA ALA A 57 -3.42 -0.19 17.94
C ALA A 57 -2.87 0.83 18.94
N HIS A 58 -1.78 0.49 19.61
CA HIS A 58 -1.04 1.44 20.43
C HIS A 58 -0.65 2.61 19.52
N ALA A 59 -1.12 3.81 19.86
CA ALA A 59 -0.72 5.02 19.16
C ALA A 59 0.81 5.10 19.17
N LEU A 60 1.41 5.43 18.02
CA LEU A 60 2.86 5.59 17.93
C LEU A 60 3.31 6.62 18.97
N LYS A 61 4.40 6.31 19.67
CA LYS A 61 5.02 7.22 20.63
C LYS A 61 5.42 8.52 19.90
N ARG A 62 5.06 9.67 20.49
CA ARG A 62 5.49 10.98 19.98
C ARG A 62 7.00 11.15 20.08
N ASP A 63 7.53 12.09 19.30
CA ASP A 63 8.95 12.46 19.25
C ASP A 63 9.86 11.25 18.97
N THR A 64 9.37 10.34 18.14
CA THR A 64 10.07 9.13 17.69
C THR A 64 9.93 9.03 16.18
N VAL A 65 11.03 8.80 15.47
CA VAL A 65 11.03 8.55 14.03
C VAL A 65 10.80 7.06 13.79
N TYR A 66 9.80 6.75 12.97
CA TYR A 66 9.55 5.39 12.51
C TYR A 66 9.91 5.29 11.04
N TYR A 67 10.67 4.25 10.68
CA TYR A 67 10.91 3.86 9.29
C TYR A 67 10.17 2.55 9.01
N ILE A 68 9.31 2.55 7.98
CA ILE A 68 8.50 1.40 7.62
C ILE A 68 8.66 1.12 6.12
N PRO A 69 9.24 -0.02 5.74
CA PRO A 69 9.19 -0.51 4.37
C PRO A 69 7.84 -1.19 4.09
N LEU A 70 7.19 -0.78 3.00
CA LEU A 70 5.97 -1.40 2.46
C LEU A 70 6.25 -2.31 1.25
N GLY A 71 7.46 -2.23 0.70
CA GLY A 71 7.99 -3.10 -0.35
C GLY A 71 9.45 -2.73 -0.68
N GLY A 72 10.15 -3.65 -1.35
CA GLY A 72 11.58 -3.53 -1.69
C GLY A 72 12.57 -4.01 -0.62
N LEU A 73 12.11 -4.41 0.57
CA LEU A 73 12.94 -5.04 1.59
C LEU A 73 12.93 -6.57 1.41
N GLU A 74 14.10 -7.18 1.25
CA GLU A 74 14.27 -8.62 0.97
C GLU A 74 13.58 -9.09 -0.33
N GLU A 75 13.29 -8.16 -1.25
CA GLU A 75 12.69 -8.43 -2.56
C GLU A 75 13.25 -7.51 -3.64
N ILE A 76 13.05 -7.86 -4.92
CA ILE A 76 13.36 -7.01 -6.06
C ILE A 76 12.06 -6.46 -6.63
N GLY A 77 11.92 -5.14 -6.62
CA GLY A 77 10.74 -4.46 -7.10
C GLY A 77 9.93 -3.81 -5.99
N ARG A 78 8.87 -3.09 -6.37
CA ARG A 78 7.86 -2.54 -5.46
C ARG A 78 8.47 -1.66 -4.35
N ASN A 79 9.56 -0.96 -4.63
CA ASN A 79 10.18 -0.09 -3.64
C ASN A 79 9.17 0.95 -3.16
N CYS A 80 8.91 0.92 -1.86
CA CYS A 80 8.05 1.86 -1.18
C CYS A 80 8.36 1.79 0.30
N SER A 81 8.79 2.91 0.86
CA SER A 81 9.00 3.05 2.30
C SER A 81 8.51 4.41 2.75
N PHE A 82 8.33 4.60 4.04
CA PHE A 82 8.02 5.91 4.57
C PHE A 82 8.67 6.14 5.93
N PHE A 83 8.88 7.42 6.21
CA PHE A 83 9.19 7.94 7.53
C PHE A 83 7.94 8.55 8.14
N GLU A 84 7.68 8.23 9.40
CA GLU A 84 6.62 8.86 10.19
C GLU A 84 7.24 9.46 11.45
N TYR A 85 6.98 10.76 11.65
CA TYR A 85 7.37 11.48 12.86
C TYR A 85 6.17 12.29 13.32
N ASN A 86 5.72 12.04 14.55
CA ASN A 86 4.47 12.59 15.08
C ASN A 86 3.29 12.31 14.13
N ASP A 87 2.72 13.35 13.55
CA ASP A 87 1.56 13.29 12.67
C ASP A 87 1.93 13.64 11.21
N GLU A 88 3.20 13.48 10.84
CA GLU A 88 3.73 13.78 9.50
C GLU A 88 4.37 12.54 8.88
N ILE A 89 4.05 12.30 7.61
CA ILE A 89 4.54 11.16 6.83
C ILE A 89 5.22 11.66 5.57
N VAL A 90 6.43 11.15 5.31
CA VAL A 90 7.15 11.32 4.03
C VAL A 90 7.34 9.94 3.42
N VAL A 91 6.78 9.75 2.23
CA VAL A 91 6.91 8.49 1.47
C VAL A 91 8.08 8.59 0.51
N ILE A 92 8.91 7.56 0.46
CA ILE A 92 10.02 7.40 -0.47
C ILE A 92 9.67 6.27 -1.43
N ASP A 93 9.56 6.63 -2.71
CA ASP A 93 9.19 5.78 -3.82
C ASP A 93 7.82 5.09 -3.71
N MET A 94 7.34 4.64 -4.85
CA MET A 94 6.07 3.95 -5.02
C MET A 94 6.14 3.13 -6.31
N GLY A 95 6.89 2.04 -6.25
CA GLY A 95 7.21 1.18 -7.38
C GLY A 95 6.24 0.04 -7.65
N ILE A 96 6.36 -0.58 -8.81
CA ILE A 96 5.77 -1.91 -9.09
C ILE A 96 6.81 -3.03 -8.95
N GLN A 97 6.34 -4.25 -8.77
CA GLN A 97 7.11 -5.46 -9.01
C GLN A 97 6.52 -6.19 -10.22
N PHE A 98 7.39 -6.65 -11.12
CA PHE A 98 6.97 -7.49 -12.24
C PHE A 98 6.60 -8.90 -11.75
N PRO A 99 5.61 -9.54 -12.36
CA PRO A 99 5.15 -10.86 -11.97
C PRO A 99 6.24 -11.93 -12.15
N ALA A 100 6.19 -12.96 -11.32
CA ALA A 100 6.99 -14.17 -11.46
C ALA A 100 6.16 -15.30 -12.08
N GLU A 101 6.79 -16.43 -12.44
CA GLU A 101 6.13 -17.57 -13.10
C GLU A 101 4.96 -18.12 -12.27
N GLU A 102 5.00 -17.98 -10.96
CA GLU A 102 3.99 -18.42 -10.00
C GLU A 102 2.72 -17.53 -10.00
N THR A 103 2.75 -16.41 -10.71
CA THR A 103 1.64 -15.43 -10.80
C THR A 103 1.08 -15.26 -12.22
N PRO A 104 0.59 -16.33 -12.87
CA PRO A 104 0.13 -16.26 -14.25
C PRO A 104 -1.09 -15.34 -14.40
N GLY A 105 -1.02 -14.43 -15.38
CA GLY A 105 -2.10 -13.51 -15.72
C GLY A 105 -2.15 -12.21 -14.90
N VAL A 106 -1.17 -11.97 -14.03
CA VAL A 106 -0.96 -10.69 -13.33
C VAL A 106 -0.01 -9.83 -14.17
N ASP A 107 -0.35 -8.55 -14.39
CA ASP A 107 0.52 -7.63 -15.16
C ASP A 107 1.64 -7.04 -14.30
N TRP A 108 1.34 -6.67 -13.04
CA TRP A 108 2.29 -6.17 -12.04
C TRP A 108 1.67 -6.19 -10.64
N ILE A 109 2.54 -6.14 -9.63
CA ILE A 109 2.20 -6.12 -8.19
C ILE A 109 2.59 -4.74 -7.63
N ILE A 110 1.75 -4.16 -6.76
CA ILE A 110 1.97 -2.84 -6.14
C ILE A 110 2.03 -2.93 -4.60
N PRO A 111 2.61 -1.93 -3.89
CA PRO A 111 2.69 -1.95 -2.43
C PRO A 111 1.30 -1.90 -1.79
N ASN A 112 1.16 -2.53 -0.61
CA ASN A 112 -0.06 -2.39 0.18
C ASN A 112 -0.05 -1.05 0.92
N THR A 113 -0.80 -0.08 0.42
CA THR A 113 -0.88 1.28 0.95
C THR A 113 -1.92 1.48 2.05
N SER A 114 -2.56 0.43 2.55
CA SER A 114 -3.69 0.53 3.50
C SER A 114 -3.38 1.36 4.75
N TYR A 115 -2.14 1.29 5.25
CA TYR A 115 -1.68 2.11 6.37
C TYR A 115 -1.71 3.61 6.03
N LEU A 116 -1.15 3.98 4.88
CA LEU A 116 -1.05 5.35 4.39
C LEU A 116 -2.44 5.92 4.04
N GLU A 117 -3.32 5.12 3.44
CA GLU A 117 -4.67 5.54 3.05
C GLU A 117 -5.50 6.04 4.24
N ARG A 118 -5.38 5.39 5.40
CA ARG A 118 -6.03 5.82 6.66
C ARG A 118 -5.46 7.11 7.22
N LYS A 119 -4.20 7.44 6.88
CA LYS A 119 -3.46 8.62 7.34
C LYS A 119 -3.15 9.60 6.20
N LYS A 120 -3.93 9.61 5.13
CA LYS A 120 -3.63 10.41 3.92
C LYS A 120 -3.44 11.91 4.17
N LYS A 121 -4.05 12.48 5.21
CA LYS A 121 -3.87 13.89 5.62
C LYS A 121 -2.50 14.17 6.25
N ASN A 122 -1.86 13.13 6.78
CA ASN A 122 -0.55 13.19 7.41
C ASN A 122 0.58 13.12 6.37
N ILE A 123 0.30 12.62 5.16
CA ILE A 123 1.28 12.53 4.08
C ILE A 123 1.61 13.92 3.55
N LYS A 124 2.84 14.36 3.82
CA LYS A 124 3.34 15.70 3.44
C LYS A 124 4.01 15.67 2.07
N ALA A 125 4.70 14.58 1.76
CA ALA A 125 5.44 14.44 0.53
C ALA A 125 5.50 12.98 0.05
N LEU A 126 5.52 12.83 -1.27
CA LEU A 126 5.94 11.61 -1.95
C LEU A 126 7.20 11.93 -2.75
N LEU A 127 8.34 11.42 -2.32
CA LEU A 127 9.64 11.63 -2.98
C LEU A 127 9.88 10.47 -3.94
N ILE A 128 10.20 10.76 -5.20
CA ILE A 128 10.53 9.75 -6.20
C ILE A 128 12.00 9.92 -6.59
N THR A 129 12.79 8.87 -6.37
CA THR A 129 14.26 8.91 -6.49
C THR A 129 14.72 8.85 -7.94
N HIS A 130 14.11 8.00 -8.76
CA HIS A 130 14.51 7.82 -10.17
C HIS A 130 13.47 7.09 -11.04
N GLY A 131 13.78 7.03 -12.34
CA GLY A 131 12.85 6.67 -13.41
C GLY A 131 12.73 5.18 -13.72
N HIS A 132 13.05 4.28 -12.77
CA HIS A 132 12.72 2.86 -12.96
C HIS A 132 11.32 2.53 -12.45
N TYR A 133 10.66 1.56 -13.10
CA TYR A 133 9.27 1.19 -12.79
C TYR A 133 9.09 0.69 -11.35
N ASP A 134 10.11 0.08 -10.78
CA ASP A 134 10.14 -0.35 -9.40
C ASP A 134 10.33 0.78 -8.39
N HIS A 135 10.36 2.05 -8.81
CA HIS A 135 10.42 3.22 -7.93
C HIS A 135 9.25 4.20 -8.12
N PHE A 136 8.62 4.27 -9.30
CA PHE A 136 7.47 5.16 -9.53
C PHE A 136 6.23 4.46 -10.09
N GLY A 137 6.36 3.22 -10.56
CA GLY A 137 5.35 2.57 -11.40
C GLY A 137 3.99 2.40 -10.74
N ALA A 138 3.93 2.35 -9.40
CA ALA A 138 2.66 2.21 -8.68
C ALA A 138 1.93 3.54 -8.45
N VAL A 139 2.61 4.70 -8.63
CA VAL A 139 2.03 6.04 -8.40
C VAL A 139 0.65 6.21 -9.06
N PRO A 140 0.46 5.90 -10.36
CA PRO A 140 -0.82 6.14 -11.02
C PRO A 140 -2.00 5.34 -10.43
N TYR A 141 -1.73 4.24 -9.72
CA TYR A 141 -2.76 3.38 -9.11
C TYR A 141 -3.09 3.76 -7.66
N VAL A 142 -2.21 4.49 -6.98
CA VAL A 142 -2.38 4.83 -5.55
C VAL A 142 -2.60 6.31 -5.31
N LEU A 143 -2.29 7.19 -6.28
CA LEU A 143 -2.23 8.65 -6.06
C LEU A 143 -3.50 9.22 -5.43
N GLU A 144 -4.68 8.83 -5.93
CA GLU A 144 -5.96 9.27 -5.39
C GLU A 144 -6.21 8.72 -3.98
N ARG A 145 -5.91 7.45 -3.75
CA ARG A 145 -6.09 6.77 -2.45
C ARG A 145 -5.22 7.40 -1.35
N LEU A 146 -4.04 7.87 -1.72
CA LEU A 146 -3.12 8.62 -0.85
C LEU A 146 -3.51 10.09 -0.65
N GLY A 147 -4.62 10.56 -1.24
CA GLY A 147 -5.07 11.94 -1.09
C GLY A 147 -4.36 12.96 -1.98
N ASN A 148 -3.68 12.50 -3.05
CA ASN A 148 -2.91 13.32 -3.97
C ASN A 148 -1.89 14.23 -3.26
N PRO A 149 -0.91 13.63 -2.53
CA PRO A 149 0.17 14.37 -1.90
C PRO A 149 1.05 15.06 -2.94
N THR A 150 1.82 16.06 -2.52
CA THR A 150 2.79 16.70 -3.39
C THR A 150 3.92 15.73 -3.70
N ILE A 151 4.16 15.50 -4.98
CA ILE A 151 5.24 14.67 -5.49
C ILE A 151 6.47 15.54 -5.69
N TYR A 152 7.61 15.07 -5.22
CA TYR A 152 8.91 15.69 -5.44
C TYR A 152 9.77 14.71 -6.24
N GLY A 153 10.39 15.20 -7.30
CA GLY A 153 11.26 14.39 -8.13
C GLY A 153 11.90 15.22 -9.22
N THR A 154 12.83 14.62 -9.94
CA THR A 154 13.53 15.29 -11.03
C THR A 154 12.60 15.55 -12.21
N ARG A 155 13.05 16.39 -13.14
CA ARG A 155 12.28 16.71 -14.36
C ARG A 155 11.89 15.47 -15.14
N LEU A 156 12.80 14.49 -15.26
CA LEU A 156 12.52 13.23 -15.93
C LEU A 156 11.29 12.52 -15.31
N ILE A 157 11.21 12.45 -13.98
CA ILE A 157 10.07 11.86 -13.27
C ILE A 157 8.78 12.60 -13.57
N ARG A 158 8.82 13.94 -13.58
CA ARG A 158 7.64 14.76 -13.89
C ARG A 158 7.05 14.36 -15.22
N GLU A 159 7.88 14.28 -16.27
CA GLU A 159 7.42 13.98 -17.62
C GLU A 159 6.92 12.54 -17.76
N ILE A 160 7.61 11.58 -17.12
CA ILE A 160 7.19 10.17 -17.09
C ILE A 160 5.82 10.04 -16.42
N LEU A 161 5.67 10.58 -15.20
CA LEU A 161 4.41 10.52 -14.46
C LEU A 161 3.30 11.28 -15.19
N GLN A 162 3.58 12.46 -15.72
CA GLN A 162 2.58 13.23 -16.46
C GLN A 162 2.03 12.44 -17.66
N LYS A 163 2.91 11.78 -18.42
CA LYS A 163 2.49 10.90 -19.52
C LYS A 163 1.65 9.73 -19.01
N ARG A 164 2.10 9.03 -17.97
CA ARG A 164 1.43 7.84 -17.41
C ARG A 164 0.05 8.17 -16.82
N LEU A 165 -0.08 9.28 -16.12
CA LEU A 165 -1.35 9.71 -15.54
C LEU A 165 -2.34 10.14 -16.63
N ASN A 166 -1.87 10.72 -17.74
CA ASN A 166 -2.72 11.08 -18.88
C ASN A 166 -3.29 9.87 -19.64
N GLU A 167 -2.64 8.71 -19.55
CA GLU A 167 -3.11 7.44 -20.13
C GLU A 167 -4.24 6.81 -19.31
N MET A 168 -4.45 7.26 -18.06
CA MET A 168 -5.42 6.68 -17.13
C MET A 168 -6.69 7.53 -16.99
N PRO A 169 -7.88 6.92 -17.04
CA PRO A 169 -9.12 7.66 -16.82
C PRO A 169 -9.26 8.07 -15.34
N ASN A 170 -9.83 9.25 -15.12
CA ASN A 170 -10.27 9.74 -13.80
C ASN A 170 -9.16 9.92 -12.74
N VAL A 171 -7.90 10.09 -13.15
CA VAL A 171 -6.81 10.35 -12.20
C VAL A 171 -6.73 11.85 -11.88
N PRO A 172 -6.55 12.24 -10.60
CA PRO A 172 -6.42 13.64 -10.24
C PRO A 172 -5.19 14.28 -10.91
N LYS A 173 -5.26 15.60 -11.15
CA LYS A 173 -4.08 16.35 -11.57
C LYS A 173 -3.00 16.23 -10.49
N MET A 174 -1.86 15.69 -10.87
CA MET A 174 -0.69 15.56 -10.02
C MET A 174 -0.22 16.92 -9.52
N LYS A 175 0.05 17.01 -8.21
CA LYS A 175 0.82 18.11 -7.61
C LYS A 175 2.28 17.71 -7.67
N PHE A 176 3.10 18.45 -8.40
CA PHE A 176 4.51 18.10 -8.60
C PHE A 176 5.40 19.32 -8.34
N ILE A 177 6.49 19.10 -7.62
CA ILE A 177 7.58 20.05 -7.44
C ILE A 177 8.84 19.42 -8.03
N GLU A 178 9.39 20.08 -9.06
CA GLU A 178 10.66 19.67 -9.66
C GLU A 178 11.80 20.01 -8.71
N ILE A 179 12.63 19.01 -8.43
CA ILE A 179 13.87 19.16 -7.65
C ILE A 179 15.08 18.90 -8.54
N LYS A 180 16.22 19.43 -8.12
CA LYS A 180 17.55 19.20 -8.70
C LYS A 180 18.48 18.66 -7.62
N ASN A 181 19.57 18.07 -8.07
CA ASN A 181 20.65 17.72 -7.16
C ASN A 181 21.17 18.98 -6.45
N HIS A 182 21.47 18.84 -5.16
CA HIS A 182 21.84 19.89 -4.21
C HIS A 182 20.69 20.80 -3.74
N ASP A 183 19.45 20.57 -4.19
CA ASP A 183 18.31 21.27 -3.61
C ASP A 183 18.08 20.80 -2.16
N THR A 184 17.74 21.75 -1.29
CA THR A 184 17.22 21.47 0.05
C THR A 184 15.81 22.03 0.14
N VAL A 185 14.84 21.18 0.45
CA VAL A 185 13.42 21.50 0.43
C VAL A 185 12.79 21.19 1.78
N LYS A 186 12.16 22.21 2.38
CA LYS A 186 11.31 22.00 3.56
C LYS A 186 10.01 21.34 3.13
N LEU A 187 9.81 20.08 3.52
CA LEU A 187 8.63 19.29 3.17
C LEU A 187 7.46 19.58 4.12
N SER A 188 7.76 19.85 5.38
CA SER A 188 6.77 20.06 6.44
C SER A 188 7.35 20.81 7.63
N GLU A 189 6.66 20.82 8.77
CA GLU A 189 7.21 21.40 10.00
C GLU A 189 8.45 20.64 10.48
N HIS A 190 8.40 19.31 10.43
CA HIS A 190 9.42 18.43 11.00
C HIS A 190 10.36 17.79 9.98
N PHE A 191 10.09 17.89 8.68
CA PHE A 191 10.92 17.25 7.65
C PHE A 191 11.52 18.25 6.67
N THR A 192 12.83 18.13 6.48
CA THR A 192 13.57 18.77 5.38
C THR A 192 14.30 17.71 4.57
N ALA A 193 14.20 17.76 3.25
CA ALA A 193 14.90 16.84 2.36
C ALA A 193 16.01 17.57 1.59
N GLU A 194 17.22 17.06 1.67
CA GLU A 194 18.35 17.41 0.81
C GLU A 194 18.51 16.34 -0.26
N PHE A 195 18.61 16.77 -1.52
CA PHE A 195 18.76 15.88 -2.67
C PHE A 195 20.21 15.88 -3.17
N PHE A 196 20.75 14.73 -3.53
CA PHE A 196 22.11 14.61 -4.06
C PHE A 196 22.20 13.63 -5.22
N GLY A 197 23.11 13.89 -6.16
CA GLY A 197 23.24 13.03 -7.34
C GLY A 197 23.83 11.66 -7.02
N VAL A 198 23.29 10.61 -7.62
CA VAL A 198 23.81 9.23 -7.53
C VAL A 198 23.98 8.66 -8.93
N SER A 199 25.11 7.99 -9.19
CA SER A 199 25.31 7.25 -10.44
C SER A 199 24.45 6.00 -10.48
N HIS A 200 23.70 5.83 -11.57
CA HIS A 200 22.78 4.70 -11.76
C HIS A 200 22.53 4.45 -13.25
N THR A 201 21.77 3.42 -13.59
CA THR A 201 21.46 3.04 -14.98
C THR A 201 20.41 3.92 -15.66
N VAL A 202 19.77 4.84 -14.94
CA VAL A 202 18.86 5.86 -15.48
C VAL A 202 19.37 7.27 -15.12
N PRO A 203 19.30 8.24 -16.05
CA PRO A 203 19.66 9.63 -15.75
C PRO A 203 18.75 10.24 -14.69
N ASP A 204 19.19 11.39 -14.14
CA ASP A 204 18.47 12.14 -13.11
C ASP A 204 18.11 11.30 -11.87
N THR A 205 18.98 10.35 -11.51
CA THR A 205 18.86 9.59 -10.25
C THR A 205 19.36 10.43 -9.08
N THR A 206 18.54 10.51 -8.04
CA THR A 206 18.84 11.27 -6.83
C THR A 206 18.75 10.41 -5.58
N GLY A 207 19.66 10.64 -4.64
CA GLY A 207 19.55 10.21 -3.25
C GLY A 207 18.88 11.29 -2.41
N VAL A 208 18.34 10.90 -1.26
CA VAL A 208 17.67 11.80 -0.33
C VAL A 208 18.30 11.67 1.05
N ALA A 209 18.74 12.79 1.61
CA ALA A 209 19.01 12.93 3.04
C ALA A 209 17.80 13.61 3.70
N LEU A 210 17.17 12.93 4.65
CA LEU A 210 15.99 13.42 5.36
C LEU A 210 16.40 13.85 6.77
N HIS A 211 16.18 15.13 7.09
CA HIS A 211 16.49 15.78 8.35
C HIS A 211 15.23 16.07 9.16
#